data_AF-A0A2S0Q5U0-F1
#
_entry.id   AF-A0A2S0Q5U0-F1
#
_cell.length_a   1.000
_cell.length_b   1.000
_cell.length_c   1.000
_cell.angle_alpha   90.00
_cell.angle_beta   90.00
_cell.angle_gamma   90.00
#
_symmetry.space_group_name_H-M   'P 1'
#
loop_
_entity.id
_entity.type
_entity.pdbx_description
1 polymer ?
#
loop_
_entity_poly.entity_id
_entity_poly.type
_entity_poly.pdbx_seq_one_letter_code
_entity_poly.pdbx_strand_id
1 'polypeptide(L)' 'MQTPYVSQIPIPKATDTQEACVTKIVDKILEIKRQNSKADTRELEREIDEIVYQLYGLTEEEIRIIEESVKRK' A
#
# COMPACT_ATOMS: atom_id res chain seq x y z
N MET A 1 -12.81 8.67 19.88
CA MET A 1 -12.44 7.47 20.65
C MET A 1 -11.58 6.60 19.73
N GLN A 2 -10.28 6.50 19.97
CA GLN A 2 -9.35 5.76 19.11
C GLN A 2 -9.29 4.32 19.61
N THR A 3 -9.54 3.34 18.74
CA THR A 3 -9.64 1.93 19.14
C THR A 3 -8.24 1.40 19.53
N PRO A 4 -8.09 0.75 20.69
CA PRO A 4 -6.77 0.35 21.22
C PRO A 4 -6.02 -0.70 20.37
N TYR A 5 -6.67 -1.27 19.35
CA TYR A 5 -6.13 -2.34 18.51
C TYR A 5 -5.29 -1.84 17.32
N VAL A 6 -5.51 -0.61 16.83
CA VAL A 6 -4.71 -0.07 15.69
C VAL A 6 -3.28 0.25 16.09
N SER A 7 -3.06 0.65 17.34
CA SER A 7 -1.71 0.94 17.86
C SER A 7 -0.86 -0.31 18.10
N GLN A 8 -1.44 -1.52 18.01
CA GLN A 8 -0.74 -2.79 18.17
C GLN A 8 -0.11 -3.29 16.87
N ILE A 9 -0.44 -2.67 15.73
CA ILE A 9 0.12 -3.07 14.44
C ILE A 9 1.55 -2.52 14.34
N PRO A 10 2.57 -3.39 14.19
CA PRO A 10 3.94 -2.93 14.02
C PRO A 10 4.08 -2.28 12.64
N ILE A 11 4.35 -0.97 12.61
CA ILE A 11 4.60 -0.21 11.38
C ILE A 11 6.12 -0.06 11.25
N PRO A 12 6.75 -0.65 10.21
CA PRO A 12 8.17 -0.47 9.98
C PRO A 12 8.45 0.99 9.63
N LYS A 13 9.59 1.51 10.06
CA LYS A 13 10.02 2.85 9.65
C LYS A 13 10.50 2.79 8.20
N ALA A 14 9.82 3.53 7.34
CA ALA A 14 10.25 3.73 5.97
C ALA A 14 11.49 4.63 5.91
N THR A 15 12.23 4.51 4.82
CA THR A 15 13.26 5.49 4.47
C THR A 15 12.62 6.73 3.88
N ASP A 16 13.23 7.90 4.05
CA ASP A 16 12.76 9.18 3.52
C ASP A 16 12.44 9.10 2.01
N THR A 17 13.27 8.36 1.26
CA THR A 17 13.07 8.08 -0.17
C THR A 17 11.80 7.28 -0.45
N GLN A 18 11.52 6.24 0.34
CA GLN A 18 10.31 5.42 0.18
C GLN A 18 9.05 6.22 0.58
N GLU A 19 9.11 6.99 1.65
CA GLU A 19 8.01 7.88 2.05
C GLU A 19 7.68 8.89 0.96
N ALA A 20 8.69 9.53 0.39
CA ALA A 20 8.52 10.47 -0.72
C ALA A 20 7.96 9.79 -1.99
N CYS A 21 8.38 8.55 -2.27
CA CYS A 21 7.87 7.78 -3.40
C CYS A 21 6.39 7.46 -3.23
N VAL A 22 6.01 6.85 -2.10
CA VAL A 22 4.61 6.49 -1.79
C VAL A 22 3.73 7.74 -1.79
N THR A 23 4.20 8.84 -1.21
CA THR A 23 3.44 10.11 -1.18
C THR A 23 3.12 10.60 -2.58
N LYS A 24 4.08 10.56 -3.51
CA LYS A 24 3.85 10.97 -4.92
C LYS A 24 2.83 10.09 -5.62
N ILE A 25 2.90 8.77 -5.41
CA ILE A 25 1.98 7.82 -6.03
C ILE A 25 0.56 8.03 -5.48
N VAL A 26 0.43 8.19 -4.16
CA VAL A 26 -0.85 8.47 -3.50
C VAL A 26 -1.45 9.78 -3.99
N ASP A 27 -0.66 10.84 -4.12
CA ASP A 27 -1.13 12.14 -4.63
C ASP A 27 -1.70 12.00 -6.06
N LYS A 28 -1.01 11.22 -6.92
CA LYS A 28 -1.48 10.90 -8.27
C LYS A 28 -2.77 10.08 -8.26
N ILE A 29 -2.90 9.08 -7.38
CA ILE A 29 -4.13 8.30 -7.21
C ILE A 29 -5.29 9.21 -6.78
N LEU A 30 -5.03 10.12 -5.83
CA LEU A 30 -6.04 11.06 -5.36
C LEU A 30 -6.48 12.03 -6.45
N GLU A 31 -5.55 12.54 -7.26
CA GLU A 31 -5.87 13.41 -8.41
C GLU A 31 -6.74 12.67 -9.44
N ILE A 32 -6.36 11.43 -9.79
CA ILE A 32 -7.11 10.59 -10.72
C ILE A 32 -8.51 10.28 -10.17
N LYS A 33 -8.63 9.85 -8.91
CA LYS A 33 -9.92 9.52 -8.28
C LYS A 33 -10.80 10.75 -8.05
N ARG A 34 -10.20 11.94 -7.91
CA ARG A 34 -10.91 13.22 -7.85
C ARG A 34 -11.54 13.60 -9.18
N GLN A 35 -10.86 13.32 -10.29
CA GLN A 35 -11.43 13.52 -11.63
C GLN A 35 -12.46 12.45 -11.99
N ASN A 36 -12.16 11.18 -11.67
CA ASN A 36 -13.05 10.06 -11.92
C ASN A 36 -12.94 9.04 -10.79
N SER A 37 -13.98 8.98 -9.96
CA SER A 37 -14.03 8.08 -8.79
C SER A 37 -14.02 6.59 -9.15
N LYS A 38 -14.22 6.24 -10.43
CA LYS A 38 -14.14 4.88 -10.96
C LYS A 38 -12.92 4.65 -11.86
N ALA A 39 -11.99 5.61 -11.93
CA ALA A 39 -10.76 5.41 -12.67
C ALA A 39 -9.98 4.23 -12.10
N ASP A 40 -9.43 3.42 -13.00
CA ASP A 40 -8.59 2.31 -12.60
C ASP A 40 -7.22 2.85 -12.18
N THR A 41 -6.88 2.63 -10.91
CA THR A 41 -5.59 3.01 -10.32
C THR A 41 -4.79 1.79 -9.89
N ARG A 42 -5.16 0.59 -10.37
CA ARG A 42 -4.63 -0.68 -9.84
C ARG A 42 -3.13 -0.80 -10.07
N GLU A 43 -2.62 -0.23 -11.15
CA GLU A 43 -1.17 -0.18 -11.42
C GLU A 43 -0.41 0.67 -10.38
N LEU A 44 -0.96 1.84 -10.02
CA LEU A 44 -0.37 2.71 -9.00
C LEU A 44 -0.50 2.10 -7.59
N GLU A 45 -1.62 1.45 -7.31
CA GLU A 45 -1.84 0.74 -6.04
C GLU A 45 -0.86 -0.43 -5.90
N ARG A 46 -0.60 -1.17 -6.98
CA ARG A 46 0.40 -2.26 -7.01
C ARG A 46 1.82 -1.76 -6.75
N GLU A 47 2.20 -0.60 -7.29
CA GLU A 47 3.54 -0.02 -7.03
C GLU A 47 3.71 0.32 -5.54
N ILE A 48 2.64 0.77 -4.87
CA ILE A 48 2.64 0.97 -3.41
C ILE A 48 2.78 -0.37 -2.68
N ASP A 49 2.03 -1.39 -3.09
CA ASP A 49 2.10 -2.72 -2.48
C ASP A 49 3.52 -3.30 -2.55
N GLU A 50 4.21 -3.17 -3.69
CA GLU A 50 5.60 -3.63 -3.83
C GLU A 50 6.56 -2.92 -2.85
N ILE A 51 6.44 -1.59 -2.71
CA ILE A 51 7.25 -0.83 -1.76
C ILE A 51 6.97 -1.28 -0.32
N VAL A 52 5.70 -1.55 0.01
CA VAL A 52 5.28 -2.06 1.32
C VAL A 52 5.83 -3.47 1.55
N TYR A 53 5.78 -4.36 0.57
CA TYR A 53 6.34 -5.70 0.69
C TYR A 53 7.84 -5.67 0.99
N GLN A 54 8.58 -4.79 0.30
CA GLN A 54 10.00 -4.59 0.58
C GLN A 54 10.24 -4.01 1.98
N LEU A 55 9.36 -3.13 2.45
CA LEU A 55 9.44 -2.53 3.78
C LEU A 55 9.27 -3.57 4.90
N TYR A 56 8.38 -4.55 4.69
CA TYR A 56 8.17 -5.66 5.61
C TYR A 56 9.15 -6.83 5.38
N GLY A 57 9.99 -6.77 4.35
CA GLY A 57 10.95 -7.82 4.02
C GLY A 57 10.28 -9.14 3.61
N LEU A 58 9.08 -9.05 3.01
CA LEU A 58 8.30 -10.23 2.62
C LEU A 58 8.97 -10.97 1.46
N THR A 59 8.92 -12.29 1.53
CA THR A 59 9.36 -13.17 0.45
C THR A 59 8.27 -13.29 -0.63
N GLU A 60 8.66 -13.74 -1.83
CA GLU A 60 7.69 -14.00 -2.91
C GLU A 60 6.58 -14.97 -2.51
N GLU A 61 6.87 -15.92 -1.62
CA GLU A 61 5.87 -16.87 -1.10
C GLU A 61 4.85 -16.18 -0.21
N GLU A 62 5.30 -15.32 0.70
CA GLU A 62 4.42 -14.52 1.57
C GLU A 62 3.58 -13.52 0.78
N ILE A 63 4.18 -12.87 -0.22
CA ILE A 63 3.47 -11.95 -1.13
C ILE A 63 2.36 -12.71 -1.87
N ARG A 64 2.65 -13.91 -2.40
CA ARG A 64 1.64 -14.73 -3.09
C ARG A 64 0.47 -15.09 -2.17
N ILE A 65 0.74 -15.47 -0.92
CA ILE A 65 -0.31 -15.78 0.06
C ILE A 65 -1.20 -14.55 0.29
N ILE A 66 -0.61 -13.36 0.41
CA ILE A 66 -1.36 -12.10 0.59
C ILE A 66 -2.20 -11.81 -0.64
N GLU A 67 -1.62 -11.84 -1.85
CA GLU A 67 -2.36 -11.58 -3.09
C GLU A 67 -3.50 -12.58 -3.31
N GLU A 68 -3.29 -13.86 -3.02
CA GLU A 68 -4.36 -14.86 -3.07
C GLU A 68 -5.45 -14.56 -2.03
N SER A 69 -5.08 -14.13 -0.81
CA SER A 69 -6.05 -13.78 0.23
C SER A 69 -6.91 -12.56 -0.16
N VAL A 70 -6.32 -11.57 -0.83
CA VAL A 70 -7.01 -10.36 -1.30
C VAL A 70 -7.89 -10.67 -2.51
N LYS A 71 -7.43 -11.53 -3.42
CA LYS A 71 -8.18 -11.95 -4.62
C LYS A 71 -9.38 -12.83 -4.31
N ARG A 72 -9.41 -13.49 -3.14
CA ARG A 72 -10.54 -14.31 -2.67
C ARG A 72 -11.67 -13.51 -1.99
N LYS A 73 -11.56 -12.18 -1.96
CA LYS A 73 -12.57 -11.27 -1.40
C LYS A 73 -13.46 -10.68 -2.50
#